data_AF-A0AAD8ESI2-F1
#
_entry.id   AF-A0AAD8ESI2-F1
#
_cell.length_a   1.000
_cell.length_b   1.000
_cell.length_c   1.000
_cell.angle_alpha   90.00
_cell.angle_beta   90.00
_cell.angle_gamma   90.00
#
_symmetry.space_group_name_H-M   'P 1'
#
loop_
_entity.id
_entity.type
_entity.pdbx_description
1 polymer ?
#
loop_
_entity_poly.entity_id
_entity_poly.type
_entity_poly.pdbx_seq_one_letter_code
_entity_poly.pdbx_strand_id
1 'polypeptide(L)'
;MVCGRSFTLKKDLSDHARIHNNEKPFKCSFCDKLFSRNTDLNRHSRIHNREKMFRCSECHKCSLVKDALTVHLMFTTIINNKLQ
;
A
#
# COMPACT_ATOMS: atom_id res chain seq x y z
N MET A 1 22.67 -3.79 -10.73
CA MET A 1 22.46 -5.20 -10.32
C MET A 1 22.84 -5.45 -8.86
N VAL A 2 23.88 -4.82 -8.30
CA VAL A 2 24.23 -4.95 -6.87
C VAL A 2 23.76 -3.71 -6.10
N CYS A 3 23.01 -3.93 -5.03
CA CYS A 3 22.81 -2.94 -3.97
C CYS A 3 23.02 -3.62 -2.61
N GLY A 4 23.40 -2.87 -1.59
CA GLY A 4 23.75 -3.40 -0.25
C GLY A 4 22.58 -3.92 0.59
N ARG A 5 21.42 -4.25 -0.02
CA ARG A 5 20.29 -4.82 0.71
C ARG A 5 20.49 -6.33 0.89
N SER A 6 20.30 -6.78 2.12
CA SER A 6 20.27 -8.20 2.47
C SER A 6 18.85 -8.64 2.79
N PHE A 7 18.51 -9.88 2.43
CA PHE A 7 17.18 -10.44 2.63
C PHE A 7 17.29 -11.82 3.27
N THR A 8 16.50 -12.07 4.31
CA THR A 8 16.44 -13.38 4.97
C THR A 8 15.68 -14.40 4.12
N LEU A 9 14.70 -13.95 3.33
CA LEU A 9 13.85 -14.81 2.51
C LEU A 9 14.18 -14.67 1.02
N LYS A 10 14.28 -15.80 0.33
CA LYS A 10 14.51 -15.86 -1.13
C LYS A 10 13.42 -15.11 -1.91
N LYS A 11 12.16 -15.17 -1.47
CA LYS A 11 11.06 -14.46 -2.13
C LYS A 11 11.27 -12.95 -2.13
N ASP A 12 11.80 -12.41 -1.03
CA ASP A 12 11.99 -10.97 -0.87
C ASP A 12 13.18 -10.49 -1.71
N LEU A 13 14.24 -11.30 -1.80
CA LEU A 13 15.35 -11.06 -2.73
C LEU A 13 14.86 -11.06 -4.19
N SER A 14 14.03 -12.04 -4.57
CA SER A 14 13.47 -12.14 -5.93
C SER A 14 12.58 -10.95 -6.27
N ASP A 15 11.66 -10.59 -5.37
CA ASP A 15 10.80 -9.40 -5.55
C ASP A 15 11.63 -8.12 -5.61
N HIS A 16 12.70 -8.02 -4.81
CA HIS A 16 13.61 -6.88 -4.84
C HIS A 16 14.39 -6.78 -6.16
N ALA A 17 14.87 -7.91 -6.70
CA ALA A 17 15.63 -7.94 -7.94
C ALA A 17 14.85 -7.34 -9.12
N ARG A 18 13.51 -7.45 -9.11
CA ARG A 18 12.64 -6.82 -10.11
C ARG A 18 12.80 -5.31 -10.22
N ILE A 19 13.20 -4.62 -9.14
CA ILE A 19 13.43 -3.17 -9.16
C ILE A 19 14.63 -2.82 -10.04
N HIS A 20 15.69 -3.64 -10.04
CA HIS A 20 16.88 -3.40 -10.86
C HIS A 20 16.61 -3.60 -12.35
N ASN A 21 15.71 -4.52 -12.68
CA ASN A 21 15.40 -4.89 -14.06
C ASN A 21 14.14 -4.21 -14.60
N ASN A 22 13.48 -3.37 -13.79
CA ASN A 22 12.16 -2.80 -14.08
C ASN A 22 11.07 -3.87 -14.37
N GLU A 23 11.24 -5.05 -13.76
CA GLU A 23 10.32 -6.20 -13.64
C GLU A 23 8.92 -5.78 -13.17
N LYS A 24 7.89 -5.71 -14.04
CA LYS A 24 6.51 -5.47 -13.60
C LYS A 24 5.53 -6.53 -14.14
N PRO A 25 5.58 -7.76 -13.62
CA PRO A 25 4.83 -8.88 -14.18
C PRO A 25 3.32 -8.83 -13.87
N PHE A 26 2.88 -7.99 -12.92
CA PHE A 26 1.50 -7.98 -12.46
C PHE A 26 0.71 -6.85 -13.11
N LYS A 27 -0.19 -7.18 -14.06
CA LYS A 27 -1.09 -6.22 -14.72
C LYS A 27 -2.42 -6.09 -13.96
N CYS A 28 -2.92 -4.85 -13.84
CA CYS A 28 -4.28 -4.62 -13.36
C CYS A 28 -5.31 -5.07 -14.40
N SER A 29 -6.38 -5.73 -13.94
CA SER A 29 -7.48 -6.16 -14.81
C SER A 29 -8.41 -5.03 -15.24
N PHE A 30 -8.36 -3.88 -14.54
CA PHE A 30 -9.27 -2.75 -14.76
C PHE A 30 -8.59 -1.57 -15.48
N CYS A 31 -7.26 -1.56 -15.59
CA CYS A 31 -6.50 -0.51 -16.27
C CYS A 31 -5.11 -1.01 -16.69
N ASP A 32 -4.35 -0.23 -17.45
CA ASP A 32 -3.04 -0.65 -17.96
C ASP A 32 -1.87 -0.50 -16.97
N LYS A 33 -2.14 -0.28 -15.67
CA LYS A 33 -1.08 -0.19 -14.67
C LYS A 33 -0.44 -1.55 -14.39
N LEU A 34 0.88 -1.56 -14.38
CA LEU A 34 1.74 -2.71 -14.06
C LEU A 34 2.43 -2.52 -12.71
N PHE A 35 2.62 -3.62 -11.97
CA PHE A 35 3.24 -3.66 -10.64
C PHE A 35 4.35 -4.72 -10.57
N SER A 36 5.37 -4.46 -9.76
CA SER A 36 6.47 -5.39 -9.50
C SER A 36 6.15 -6.45 -8.44
N ARG A 37 5.15 -6.19 -7.59
CA ARG A 37 4.68 -7.11 -6.53
C ARG A 37 3.17 -7.30 -6.58
N ASN A 38 2.73 -8.53 -6.31
CA ASN A 38 1.32 -8.88 -6.25
C ASN A 38 0.58 -8.11 -5.13
N THR A 39 1.22 -7.91 -3.98
CA THR A 39 0.65 -7.14 -2.86
C THR A 39 0.36 -5.69 -3.24
N ASP A 40 1.19 -5.08 -4.10
CA ASP A 40 0.99 -3.72 -4.59
C ASP A 40 -0.18 -3.67 -5.60
N LEU A 41 -0.30 -4.67 -6.50
CA LEU A 41 -1.46 -4.82 -7.37
C LEU A 41 -2.75 -4.99 -6.55
N ASN A 42 -2.77 -5.87 -5.55
CA ASN A 42 -3.96 -6.11 -4.73
C ASN A 42 -4.40 -4.86 -3.98
N ARG A 43 -3.44 -4.08 -3.45
CA ARG A 43 -3.72 -2.77 -2.86
C ARG A 43 -4.31 -1.83 -3.90
N HIS A 44 -3.70 -1.73 -5.08
CA HIS A 44 -4.18 -0.88 -6.16
C HIS A 44 -5.60 -1.25 -6.59
N SER A 45 -5.92 -2.53 -6.76
CA SER A 45 -7.24 -2.98 -7.22
C SER A 45 -8.38 -2.56 -6.28
N ARG A 46 -8.10 -2.19 -5.03
CA ARG A 46 -9.10 -1.61 -4.11
C ARG A 46 -9.59 -0.24 -4.56
N ILE A 47 -8.86 0.50 -5.38
CA ILE A 47 -9.35 1.79 -5.89
C ILE A 47 -10.53 1.62 -6.85
N HIS A 48 -10.52 0.51 -7.59
CA HIS A 48 -11.59 0.16 -8.53
C HIS A 48 -12.84 -0.35 -7.81
N ASN A 49 -12.70 -0.76 -6.55
CA ASN A 49 -13.80 -1.24 -5.72
C ASN A 49 -13.91 -0.41 -4.43
N ARG A 50 -14.74 0.65 -4.48
CA ARG A 50 -14.98 1.60 -3.38
C ARG A 50 -15.47 0.95 -2.08
N GLU A 51 -16.00 -0.26 -2.14
CA GLU A 51 -16.51 -0.98 -0.96
C GLU A 51 -15.40 -1.60 -0.10
N LYS A 52 -14.16 -1.71 -0.61
CA LYS A 52 -13.02 -2.31 0.12
C LYS A 52 -12.09 -1.29 0.80
N MET A 53 -12.52 -0.04 0.95
CA MET A 53 -11.73 1.00 1.62
C MET A 53 -11.89 0.92 3.15
N PHE A 54 -10.85 1.29 3.88
CA PHE A 54 -10.89 1.45 5.33
C PHE A 54 -11.49 2.81 5.67
N ARG A 55 -12.60 2.84 6.41
CA ARG A 55 -13.30 4.08 6.77
C ARG A 55 -12.93 4.53 8.18
N CYS A 56 -12.60 5.81 8.34
CA CYS A 56 -12.49 6.44 9.65
C CYS A 56 -13.87 6.53 10.30
N SER A 57 -13.98 6.11 11.57
CA SER A 57 -15.24 6.19 12.33
C SER A 57 -15.61 7.61 12.71
N GLU A 58 -14.62 8.49 12.95
CA GLU A 58 -14.83 9.86 13.43
C GLU A 58 -15.24 10.83 12.31
N CYS A 59 -14.49 10.85 11.18
CA CYS A 59 -14.72 11.81 10.10
C CYS A 59 -15.21 11.17 8.78
N HIS A 60 -15.43 9.85 8.78
CA HIS A 60 -15.89 9.08 7.61
C HIS A 60 -14.99 9.12 6.38
N LYS A 61 -13.77 9.64 6.48
CA LYS A 61 -12.77 9.61 5.40
C LYS A 61 -12.34 8.17 5.12
N CYS A 62 -12.27 7.83 3.83
CA CYS A 62 -11.86 6.50 3.37
C CYS A 62 -10.38 6.47 2.97
N SER A 63 -9.71 5.39 3.35
CA SER A 63 -8.32 5.09 3.03
C SER A 63 -8.22 3.76 2.30
N LEU A 64 -7.36 3.68 1.29
CA LEU A 64 -7.13 2.45 0.52
C LEU A 64 -6.27 1.43 1.28
N VAL A 65 -5.53 1.90 2.29
CA VAL A 65 -4.63 1.11 3.12
C VAL A 65 -4.83 1.37 4.60
N LYS A 66 -4.60 0.33 5.40
CA LYS A 66 -4.74 0.36 6.86
C LYS A 66 -3.77 1.34 7.50
N ASP A 67 -2.49 1.30 7.11
CA ASP A 67 -1.47 2.18 7.71
C ASP A 67 -1.78 3.67 7.53
N ALA A 68 -2.34 4.07 6.38
CA ALA A 68 -2.79 5.44 6.16
C ALA A 68 -3.98 5.81 7.05
N LEU A 69 -4.89 4.86 7.32
CA LEU A 69 -5.95 5.07 8.30
C LEU A 69 -5.37 5.16 9.72
N THR A 70 -4.42 4.31 10.09
CA THR A 70 -3.75 4.36 11.40
C THR A 70 -3.06 5.69 11.64
N VAL A 71 -2.29 6.18 10.67
CA VAL A 71 -1.65 7.50 10.75
C VAL A 71 -2.71 8.59 10.85
N HIS A 72 -3.76 8.53 10.03
CA HIS A 72 -4.87 9.48 10.11
C HIS A 72 -5.50 9.51 11.52
N LEU A 73 -5.81 8.34 12.10
CA LEU A 73 -6.40 8.23 13.44
C LEU A 73 -5.46 8.76 14.53
N MET A 74 -4.16 8.50 14.44
CA MET A 74 -3.18 9.07 15.38
C MET A 74 -3.28 10.61 15.42
N PHE A 75 -3.38 11.25 14.25
CA PHE A 75 -3.51 12.71 14.19
C PHE A 75 -4.91 13.20 14.62
N THR A 76 -6.00 12.51 14.27
CA THR A 76 -7.34 12.93 14.72
C THR A 76 -7.51 12.79 16.22
N THR A 77 -7.02 11.70 16.82
CA THR A 77 -7.00 11.54 18.28
C THR A 77 -6.18 12.64 18.96
N ILE A 78 -5.03 13.04 18.42
CA ILE A 78 -4.22 14.13 19.00
C ILE A 78 -4.94 15.49 18.91
N ILE A 79 -5.60 15.80 17.78
CA ILE A 79 -6.36 17.06 17.64
C ILE A 79 -7.56 17.09 18.60
N ASN A 80 -8.29 15.98 18.75
CA ASN A 80 -9.42 15.87 19.67
C ASN A 80 -8.99 16.04 21.14
N ASN A 81 -7.80 15.52 21.53
CA ASN A 81 -7.26 15.70 22.88
C ASN A 81 -6.64 17.09 23.13
N LYS A 82 -6.41 17.90 22.09
CA LYS A 82 -5.85 19.27 22.22
C LYS A 82 -6.92 20.36 22.29
N LEU A 83 -8.19 20.00 22.12
CA LEU A 83 -9.37 20.86 22.26
C LEU A 83 -10.07 20.69 23.62
N GLN A 84 -9.38 20.08 24.60
CA GLN A 84 -9.87 19.89 25.97
C GLN A 84 -8.96 20.62 26.97
#